data_AF-A0A1V6AAZ5-F1
#
_entry.id   AF-A0A1V6AAZ5-F1
#
_cell.length_a   1.000
_cell.length_b   1.000
_cell.length_c   1.000
_cell.angle_alpha   90.00
_cell.angle_beta   90.00
_cell.angle_gamma   90.00
#
_symmetry.space_group_name_H-M   'P 1'
#
loop_
_entity.id
_entity.type
_entity.pdbx_description
1 polymer ?
#
loop_
_entity_poly.entity_id
_entity_poly.type
_entity_poly.pdbx_seq_one_letter_code
_entity_poly.pdbx_strand_id
1 'polypeptide(L)'
;MKKNKHGSIWVLLLVLFVIGGIAIYWGYNKYMQTLYIGFYDGNKIRYLDVPPFAERITPASLEVLGECDIRFSTIDEQVLQFFKATATRYGYYFSRADTKSDSSFEITVRGDYVIKGTFDKNILQLRWNPVLPPDMQKKARAMR
;
A
#
# COMPACT_ATOMS: atom_id res chain seq x y z
N MET A 1 16.96 43.32 -34.86
CA MET A 1 16.24 42.63 -33.76
C MET A 1 17.19 41.67 -33.05
N LYS A 2 17.77 42.06 -31.91
CA LYS A 2 18.48 41.11 -31.04
C LYS A 2 17.44 40.15 -30.44
N LYS A 3 17.39 38.90 -30.91
CA LYS A 3 16.58 37.86 -30.27
C LYS A 3 17.11 37.70 -28.84
N ASN A 4 16.26 37.92 -27.85
CA ASN A 4 16.56 37.69 -26.43
C ASN A 4 16.75 36.19 -26.19
N LYS A 5 17.93 35.65 -26.55
CA LYS A 5 18.28 34.23 -26.42
C LYS A 5 18.17 33.74 -24.98
N HIS A 6 18.31 34.64 -24.00
CA HIS A 6 18.14 34.33 -22.59
C HIS A 6 16.70 33.99 -22.20
N GLY A 7 15.69 34.68 -22.77
CA GLY A 7 14.28 34.36 -22.49
C GLY A 7 13.87 32.97 -22.98
N SER A 8 14.46 32.50 -24.09
CA SER A 8 14.20 31.16 -24.62
C SER A 8 14.75 30.04 -23.74
N ILE A 9 15.90 30.27 -23.06
CA ILE A 9 16.53 29.23 -22.23
C ILE A 9 15.79 29.05 -20.91
N TRP A 10 15.29 30.14 -20.32
CA TRP A 10 14.48 30.09 -19.10
C TRP A 10 13.15 29.39 -19.32
N VAL A 11 12.50 29.62 -20.47
CA VAL A 11 11.28 28.92 -20.84
C VAL A 11 11.55 27.42 -21.01
N LEU A 12 12.65 27.03 -21.66
CA LEU A 12 13.02 25.63 -21.80
C LEU A 12 13.28 24.95 -20.45
N LEU A 13 14.02 25.62 -19.55
CA LEU A 13 14.29 25.12 -18.20
C LEU A 13 13.01 24.97 -17.37
N LEU A 14 12.08 25.93 -17.48
CA LEU A 14 10.78 25.86 -16.81
C LEU A 14 9.99 24.64 -17.31
N VAL A 15 9.94 24.42 -18.62
CA VAL A 15 9.26 23.25 -19.21
C VAL A 15 9.89 21.94 -18.73
N LEU A 16 11.21 21.84 -18.72
CA LEU A 16 11.91 20.66 -18.20
C LEU A 16 11.63 20.43 -16.71
N PHE A 17 11.58 21.49 -15.91
CA PHE A 17 11.26 21.40 -14.49
C PHE A 17 9.84 20.87 -14.26
N VAL A 18 8.86 21.38 -15.02
CA VAL A 18 7.47 20.93 -14.92
C VAL A 18 7.35 19.46 -15.34
N ILE A 19 7.92 19.08 -16.48
CA ILE A 19 7.88 17.69 -16.97
C ILE A 19 8.60 16.76 -16.00
N GLY A 20 9.78 17.15 -15.52
CA GLY A 20 10.54 16.39 -14.52
C GLY A 20 9.76 16.21 -13.22
N GLY A 21 9.12 17.26 -12.71
CA GLY A 21 8.27 17.21 -11.53
C GLY A 21 7.09 16.26 -11.69
N ILE A 22 6.41 16.31 -12.84
CA ILE A 22 5.31 15.38 -13.16
C ILE A 22 5.83 13.94 -13.21
N ALA A 23 6.94 13.69 -13.90
CA ALA A 23 7.52 12.35 -14.02
C ALA A 23 7.92 11.77 -12.65
N ILE A 24 8.53 12.59 -11.79
CA ILE A 24 8.88 12.21 -10.41
C ILE A 24 7.63 11.89 -9.59
N TYR A 25 6.60 12.75 -9.66
CA TYR A 25 5.35 12.54 -8.92
C TYR A 25 4.65 11.23 -9.34
N TRP A 26 4.54 10.99 -10.65
CA TRP A 26 3.93 9.76 -11.17
C TRP A 26 4.77 8.53 -10.84
N GLY A 27 6.09 8.63 -10.95
CA GLY A 27 7.02 7.57 -10.58
C GLY A 27 6.92 7.22 -9.10
N TYR A 28 6.88 8.22 -8.23
CA TYR A 28 6.72 8.06 -6.78
C TYR A 28 5.39 7.39 -6.41
N ASN A 29 4.28 7.87 -6.98
CA ASN A 29 2.97 7.27 -6.72
C ASN A 29 2.90 5.82 -7.18
N LYS A 30 3.43 5.51 -8.37
CA LYS A 30 3.50 4.14 -8.88
C LYS A 30 4.35 3.26 -7.95
N TYR A 31 5.52 3.74 -7.54
CA TYR A 31 6.39 3.05 -6.60
C TYR A 31 5.68 2.75 -5.27
N MET A 32 4.99 3.74 -4.69
CA MET A 32 4.27 3.59 -3.43
C MET A 32 3.12 2.58 -3.54
N GLN A 33 2.37 2.60 -4.64
CA GLN A 33 1.28 1.64 -4.88
C GLN A 33 1.79 0.21 -5.01
N THR A 34 2.95 0.00 -5.63
CA THR A 34 3.52 -1.34 -5.83
C THR A 34 4.07 -1.93 -4.53
N LEU A 35 4.68 -1.11 -3.67
CA LEU A 35 5.50 -1.60 -2.56
C LEU A 35 4.84 -1.53 -1.20
N TYR A 36 3.77 -0.76 -1.03
CA TYR A 36 3.13 -0.59 0.26
C TYR A 36 1.64 -0.88 0.20
N ILE A 37 1.14 -1.49 1.26
CA ILE A 37 -0.27 -1.74 1.53
C ILE A 37 -0.71 -0.72 2.56
N GLY A 38 -1.62 0.18 2.18
CA GLY A 38 -2.14 1.25 3.03
C GLY A 38 -3.33 0.82 3.87
N PHE A 39 -3.29 1.12 5.17
CA PHE A 39 -4.39 0.92 6.12
C PHE A 39 -4.85 2.27 6.65
N TYR A 40 -6.13 2.59 6.47
CA TYR A 40 -6.70 3.86 6.87
C TYR A 40 -7.18 3.80 8.34
N ASP A 41 -6.49 4.54 9.22
CA ASP A 41 -6.76 4.66 10.66
C ASP A 41 -7.09 6.12 11.00
N GLY A 42 -8.32 6.52 10.66
CA GLY A 42 -8.81 7.89 10.80
C GLY A 42 -8.07 8.84 9.88
N ASN A 43 -7.44 9.87 10.46
CA ASN A 43 -6.66 10.86 9.69
C ASN A 43 -5.23 10.38 9.37
N LYS A 44 -4.87 9.14 9.72
CA LYS A 44 -3.54 8.58 9.46
C LYS A 44 -3.66 7.42 8.49
N ILE A 45 -2.68 7.32 7.60
CA ILE A 45 -2.47 6.13 6.77
C ILE A 45 -1.27 5.39 7.37
N ARG A 46 -1.46 4.10 7.61
CA ARG A 46 -0.42 3.18 8.09
C ARG A 46 -0.05 2.26 6.96
N TYR A 47 1.14 1.68 7.03
CA TYR A 47 1.68 0.91 5.92
C TYR A 47 2.21 -0.44 6.39
N LEU A 48 2.10 -1.44 5.52
CA LEU A 48 2.89 -2.66 5.51
C LEU A 48 3.56 -2.76 4.13
N ASP A 49 4.67 -3.47 4.06
CA ASP A 49 5.35 -3.69 2.80
C ASP A 49 4.68 -4.83 2.04
N VAL A 50 4.67 -4.73 0.71
CA VAL A 50 4.42 -5.87 -0.17
C VAL A 50 5.70 -6.71 -0.22
N PRO A 51 5.62 -8.04 -0.03
CA PRO A 51 6.78 -8.91 -0.16
C PRO A 51 7.45 -8.76 -1.54
N PRO A 52 8.79 -8.76 -1.64
CA PRO A 52 9.49 -8.59 -2.92
C PRO A 52 9.26 -9.75 -3.90
N PHE A 53 8.78 -10.88 -3.40
CA PHE A 53 8.41 -12.09 -4.16
C PHE A 53 6.88 -12.21 -4.37
N ALA A 54 6.13 -11.14 -4.09
CA ALA A 54 4.69 -11.09 -4.27
C ALA A 54 4.29 -10.01 -5.28
N GLU A 55 3.17 -10.24 -5.95
CA GLU A 55 2.53 -9.32 -6.88
C GLU A 55 1.18 -8.91 -6.31
N ARG A 56 0.87 -7.60 -6.33
CA ARG A 56 -0.46 -7.12 -5.96
C ARG A 56 -1.49 -7.53 -7.02
N ILE A 57 -2.56 -8.16 -6.58
CA ILE A 57 -3.74 -8.44 -7.42
C ILE A 57 -4.73 -7.29 -7.30
N THR A 58 -4.98 -6.86 -6.06
CA THR A 58 -5.92 -5.76 -5.78
C THR A 58 -5.25 -4.41 -6.04
N PRO A 59 -5.87 -3.52 -6.86
CA PRO A 59 -5.41 -2.15 -7.01
C PRO A 59 -5.37 -1.40 -5.68
N ALA A 60 -4.34 -0.58 -5.46
CA ALA A 60 -4.20 0.22 -4.23
C ALA A 60 -5.41 1.14 -3.95
N SER A 61 -6.17 1.51 -4.97
CA SER A 61 -7.40 2.30 -4.82
C SER A 61 -8.48 1.58 -3.99
N LEU A 62 -8.47 0.24 -3.90
CA LEU A 62 -9.44 -0.55 -3.16
C LEU A 62 -9.04 -0.78 -1.69
N GLU A 63 -7.87 -0.33 -1.26
CA GLU A 63 -7.47 -0.37 0.15
C GLU A 63 -8.43 0.43 1.06
N VAL A 64 -9.08 1.45 0.50
CA VAL A 64 -10.14 2.20 1.20
C VAL A 64 -11.34 1.33 1.56
N LEU A 65 -11.51 0.18 0.91
CA LEU A 65 -12.56 -0.79 1.20
C LEU A 65 -12.16 -1.79 2.28
N GLY A 66 -10.88 -1.82 2.68
CA GLY A 66 -10.40 -2.76 3.69
C GLY A 66 -9.82 -4.04 3.10
N GLU A 67 -9.42 -4.04 1.83
CA GLU A 67 -9.09 -5.25 1.08
C GLU A 67 -7.78 -5.10 0.31
N CYS A 68 -6.93 -6.12 0.38
CA CYS A 68 -5.76 -6.25 -0.46
C CYS A 68 -5.43 -7.72 -0.68
N ASP A 69 -5.44 -8.17 -1.93
CA ASP A 69 -5.01 -9.49 -2.33
C ASP A 69 -3.63 -9.39 -2.99
N ILE A 70 -2.73 -10.27 -2.56
CA ILE A 70 -1.40 -10.42 -3.16
C ILE A 70 -1.20 -11.88 -3.59
N ARG A 71 -0.65 -12.07 -4.77
CA ARG A 71 -0.17 -13.36 -5.25
C ARG A 71 1.28 -13.52 -4.83
N PHE A 72 1.68 -14.68 -4.34
CA PHE A 72 3.07 -14.96 -4.00
C PHE A 72 3.55 -16.24 -4.69
N SER A 73 4.85 -16.31 -4.96
CA SER A 73 5.50 -17.43 -5.66
C SER A 73 6.38 -18.28 -4.75
N THR A 74 6.12 -18.26 -3.45
CA THR A 74 6.87 -18.98 -2.40
C THR A 74 5.94 -19.75 -1.46
N ILE A 75 6.49 -20.34 -0.39
CA ILE A 75 5.73 -21.03 0.66
C ILE A 75 5.18 -20.04 1.70
N ASP A 76 4.02 -20.36 2.28
CA ASP A 76 3.31 -19.54 3.27
C ASP A 76 4.20 -19.11 4.46
N GLU A 77 5.09 -19.99 4.92
CA GLU A 77 5.99 -19.71 6.05
C GLU A 77 6.97 -18.54 5.76
N GLN A 78 7.45 -18.41 4.51
CA GLN A 78 8.28 -17.26 4.12
C GLN A 78 7.47 -15.96 4.08
N VAL A 79 6.21 -16.04 3.62
CA VAL A 79 5.28 -14.90 3.63
C VAL A 79 5.00 -14.47 5.07
N LEU A 80 4.72 -15.42 5.96
CA LEU A 80 4.49 -15.21 7.39
C LEU A 80 5.70 -14.55 8.05
N GLN A 81 6.92 -15.07 7.81
CA GLN A 81 8.14 -14.50 8.37
C GLN A 81 8.37 -13.06 7.89
N PHE A 82 8.09 -12.78 6.62
CA PHE A 82 8.17 -11.43 6.07
C PHE A 82 7.18 -10.47 6.76
N PHE A 83 5.91 -10.86 6.88
CA PHE A 83 4.90 -10.04 7.55
C PHE A 83 5.17 -9.86 9.05
N LYS A 84 5.68 -10.89 9.73
CA LYS A 84 6.13 -10.79 11.11
C LYS A 84 7.27 -9.77 11.25
N ALA A 85 8.28 -9.83 10.37
CA ALA A 85 9.41 -8.91 10.39
C ALA A 85 8.98 -7.46 10.10
N THR A 86 8.15 -7.25 9.08
CA THR A 86 7.67 -5.91 8.71
C THR A 86 6.72 -5.33 9.75
N ALA A 87 5.78 -6.12 10.28
CA ALA A 87 4.91 -5.72 11.39
C ALA A 87 5.72 -5.29 12.61
N THR A 88 6.72 -6.08 13.00
CA THR A 88 7.62 -5.76 14.13
C THR A 88 8.37 -4.45 13.87
N ARG A 89 8.89 -4.24 12.65
CA ARG A 89 9.59 -3.01 12.27
C ARG A 89 8.72 -1.76 12.38
N TYR A 90 7.43 -1.87 12.09
CA TYR A 90 6.46 -0.78 12.24
C TYR A 90 5.84 -0.66 13.65
N GLY A 91 6.24 -1.52 14.60
CA GLY A 91 5.71 -1.52 15.95
C GLY A 91 4.31 -2.11 16.08
N TYR A 92 3.88 -2.92 15.11
CA TYR A 92 2.62 -3.67 15.17
C TYR A 92 2.82 -5.03 15.83
N TYR A 93 1.76 -5.57 16.43
CA TYR A 93 1.79 -6.87 17.05
C TYR A 93 1.34 -7.95 16.06
N PHE A 94 2.23 -8.88 15.72
CA PHE A 94 1.92 -10.01 14.87
C PHE A 94 1.52 -11.22 15.73
N SER A 95 0.38 -11.82 15.43
CA SER A 95 -0.09 -13.06 16.02
C SER A 95 -0.43 -14.08 14.93
N ARG A 96 -0.07 -15.34 15.15
CA ARG A 96 -0.65 -16.44 14.38
C ARG A 96 -2.06 -16.69 14.94
N ALA A 97 -3.05 -16.99 14.11
CA ALA A 97 -4.36 -17.33 14.64
C ALA A 97 -4.25 -18.68 15.36
N ASP A 98 -4.59 -18.75 16.66
CA ASP A 98 -4.49 -19.96 17.50
C ASP A 98 -5.49 -21.08 17.11
N THR A 99 -6.30 -20.86 16.07
CA THR A 99 -7.16 -21.88 15.50
C THR A 99 -6.36 -22.81 14.59
N LYS A 100 -6.60 -24.13 14.72
CA LYS A 100 -6.03 -25.30 14.02
C LYS A 100 -5.88 -25.25 12.47
N SER A 101 -6.07 -24.10 11.85
CA SER A 101 -5.80 -23.81 10.44
C SER A 101 -4.53 -22.95 10.38
N ASP A 102 -3.43 -23.58 9.97
CA ASP A 102 -2.13 -22.94 9.71
C ASP A 102 -2.16 -21.86 8.61
N SER A 103 -3.33 -21.56 8.07
CA SER A 103 -3.53 -20.71 6.89
C SER A 103 -3.99 -19.29 7.22
N SER A 104 -3.83 -18.81 8.45
CA SER A 104 -4.17 -17.42 8.80
C SER A 104 -3.29 -16.78 9.86
N PHE A 105 -3.22 -15.45 9.83
CA PHE A 105 -2.51 -14.63 10.80
C PHE A 105 -3.24 -13.30 11.04
N GLU A 106 -2.90 -12.63 12.13
CA GLU A 106 -3.43 -11.32 12.49
C GLU A 106 -2.29 -10.34 12.80
N ILE A 107 -2.45 -9.10 12.33
CA ILE A 107 -1.56 -7.98 12.67
C ILE A 107 -2.40 -6.93 13.39
N THR A 108 -2.15 -6.77 14.68
CA THR A 108 -2.79 -5.74 15.50
C THR A 108 -1.96 -4.47 15.43
N VAL A 109 -2.55 -3.41 14.89
CA VAL A 109 -1.89 -2.13 14.65
C VAL A 109 -2.06 -1.19 15.85
N ARG A 110 -3.26 -1.16 16.43
CA ARG A 110 -3.60 -0.46 17.68
C ARG A 110 -4.97 -0.91 18.15
N GLY A 111 -5.09 -1.28 19.43
CA GLY A 111 -6.40 -1.57 20.04
C GLY A 111 -7.16 -2.64 19.27
N ASP A 112 -8.31 -2.26 18.73
CA ASP A 112 -9.22 -3.08 17.92
C ASP A 112 -8.92 -3.04 16.41
N TYR A 113 -7.94 -2.25 15.96
CA TYR A 113 -7.55 -2.16 14.56
C TYR A 113 -6.65 -3.35 14.17
N VAL A 114 -7.29 -4.39 13.63
CA VAL A 114 -6.66 -5.67 13.26
C VAL A 114 -6.74 -5.90 11.75
N ILE A 115 -5.61 -6.32 11.18
CA ILE A 115 -5.50 -6.79 9.79
C ILE A 115 -5.42 -8.31 9.83
N LYS A 116 -6.35 -8.98 9.16
CA LYS A 116 -6.41 -10.44 9.06
C LYS A 116 -5.83 -10.89 7.72
N GLY A 117 -4.85 -11.77 7.76
CA GLY A 117 -4.30 -12.46 6.61
C GLY A 117 -4.83 -13.87 6.51
N THR A 118 -5.30 -14.29 5.34
CA THR A 118 -5.74 -15.66 5.07
C THR A 118 -5.13 -16.15 3.77
N PHE A 119 -4.52 -17.32 3.82
CA PHE A 119 -3.92 -17.99 2.66
C PHE A 119 -4.98 -18.81 1.92
N ASP A 120 -5.10 -18.57 0.61
CA ASP A 120 -5.82 -19.41 -0.34
C ASP A 120 -4.87 -19.76 -1.49
N LYS A 121 -4.31 -20.97 -1.44
CA LYS A 121 -3.28 -21.46 -2.38
C LYS A 121 -2.08 -20.51 -2.44
N ASN A 122 -1.91 -19.79 -3.55
CA ASN A 122 -0.82 -18.84 -3.78
C ASN A 122 -1.27 -17.38 -3.67
N ILE A 123 -2.45 -17.15 -3.07
CA ILE A 123 -3.02 -15.82 -2.83
C ILE A 123 -3.11 -15.61 -1.32
N LEU A 124 -2.55 -14.50 -0.85
CA LEU A 124 -2.79 -14.00 0.49
C LEU A 124 -3.82 -12.89 0.43
N GLN A 125 -4.93 -13.12 1.11
CA GLN A 125 -6.01 -12.15 1.28
C GLN A 125 -5.79 -11.39 2.59
N LEU A 126 -5.59 -10.08 2.50
CA LEU A 126 -5.54 -9.19 3.66
C LEU A 126 -6.87 -8.45 3.78
N ARG A 127 -7.49 -8.51 4.95
CA ARG A 127 -8.78 -7.87 5.25
C ARG A 127 -8.70 -7.09 6.55
N TRP A 128 -9.27 -5.89 6.58
CA TRP A 128 -9.36 -5.04 7.76
C TRP A 128 -10.60 -4.15 7.70
N ASN A 129 -10.97 -3.53 8.82
CA ASN A 129 -12.03 -2.53 8.84
C ASN A 129 -11.43 -1.11 8.77
N PRO A 130 -11.47 -0.42 7.61
CA PRO A 130 -10.85 0.88 7.46
C PRO A 130 -11.61 1.95 8.25
N VAL A 131 -10.90 2.78 9.00
CA VAL A 131 -11.45 3.96 9.65
C VAL A 131 -11.18 5.15 8.74
N LEU A 132 -12.20 5.58 8.00
CA LEU A 132 -12.06 6.59 6.95
C LEU A 132 -12.52 7.99 7.41
N PRO A 133 -11.82 9.06 7.03
CA PRO A 133 -12.33 10.43 7.18
C PRO A 133 -13.51 10.68 6.24
N PRO A 134 -14.35 11.70 6.50
CA PRO A 134 -15.59 11.95 5.76
C PRO A 134 -15.44 11.96 4.23
N ASP A 135 -14.37 12.58 3.72
CA ASP A 135 -14.10 12.69 2.28
C ASP A 135 -13.82 11.33 1.63
N MET A 136 -13.09 10.46 2.34
CA MET A 136 -12.77 9.11 1.86
C MET A 136 -13.95 8.15 2.01
N GLN A 137 -14.83 8.36 3.00
CA GLN A 137 -16.06 7.58 3.11
C GLN A 137 -16.94 7.73 1.86
N LYS A 138 -17.04 8.96 1.32
CA LYS A 138 -17.77 9.21 0.07
C LYS A 138 -17.14 8.45 -1.10
N LYS A 139 -15.82 8.43 -1.19
CA LYS A 139 -15.06 7.69 -2.21
C LYS A 139 -15.28 6.19 -2.09
N ALA A 140 -15.18 5.63 -0.88
CA ALA A 140 -15.39 4.20 -0.63
C ALA A 140 -16.83 3.76 -0.99
N ARG A 141 -17.84 4.58 -0.67
CA ARG A 141 -19.24 4.30 -1.05
C ARG A 141 -19.47 4.27 -2.56
N ALA A 142 -18.72 5.05 -3.33
CA ALA A 142 -18.84 5.07 -4.79
C ALA A 142 -18.10 3.91 -5.49
N MET A 143 -17.25 3.17 -4.76
CA MET A 143 -16.46 2.04 -5.26
C MET A 143 -17.04 0.68 -4.88
N ARG A 144 -18.00 0.64 -3.95
CA ARG A 144 -18.82 -0.54 -3.64
C ARG A 144 -19.96 -0.66 -4.62
#